data_AF-A0A7C5TRT7-F1
#
_entry.id   AF-A0A7C5TRT7-F1
#
_cell.length_a   1.000
_cell.length_b   1.000
_cell.length_c   1.000
_cell.angle_alpha   90.00
_cell.angle_beta   90.00
_cell.angle_gamma   90.00
#
_symmetry.space_group_name_H-M   'P 1'
#
loop_
_entity.id
_entity.type
_entity.pdbx_description
1 polymer ?
#
loop_
_entity_poly.entity_id
_entity_poly.type
_entity_poly.pdbx_seq_one_letter_code
_entity_poly.pdbx_strand_id
1 'polypeptide(L)'
;MTRRRPRRPPLRSLYVWHRWLGLAAAALTLVLALTGIALNHTETLRLDERHVRNPLVLAIYGIEAPPVSAACAAGGRWVLQVGGRLYLGARELARRAGPLRGAVPWEGMLLVAAGGELLLVTPEGRLAERMGGEAGVPAGLRRVGRTADGRIVALGAHGAYLADRELLA
;
A
#
# COMPACT_ATOMS: atom_id res chain seq x y z
N MET A 1 -28.17 -76.91 -15.23
CA MET A 1 -28.17 -75.97 -14.09
C MET A 1 -26.74 -75.57 -13.75
N THR A 2 -26.27 -74.39 -14.15
CA THR A 2 -24.91 -73.91 -13.86
C THR A 2 -24.97 -72.74 -12.86
N ARG A 3 -24.51 -73.00 -11.61
CA ARG A 3 -24.46 -72.02 -10.53
C ARG A 3 -23.45 -70.90 -10.84
N ARG A 4 -23.92 -69.65 -10.95
CA ARG A 4 -23.05 -68.46 -10.97
C ARG A 4 -22.49 -68.20 -9.56
N ARG A 5 -21.17 -68.21 -9.40
CA ARG A 5 -20.49 -67.82 -8.15
C ARG A 5 -20.53 -66.29 -7.97
N PRO A 6 -20.78 -65.77 -6.76
CA PRO A 6 -20.83 -64.33 -6.54
C PRO A 6 -19.41 -63.74 -6.60
N ARG A 7 -19.20 -62.75 -7.48
CA ARG A 7 -17.97 -61.95 -7.50
C ARG A 7 -17.99 -61.02 -6.28
N ARG A 8 -17.24 -61.39 -5.23
CA ARG A 8 -16.97 -60.48 -4.11
C ARG A 8 -16.19 -59.27 -4.66
N PRO A 9 -16.56 -58.03 -4.33
CA PRO A 9 -15.80 -56.86 -4.78
C PRO A 9 -14.36 -56.99 -4.26
N PRO A 10 -13.34 -56.57 -5.02
CA PRO A 10 -11.96 -56.72 -4.59
C PRO A 10 -11.69 -55.73 -3.46
N LEU A 11 -11.89 -56.18 -2.21
CA LEU A 11 -11.54 -55.44 -0.98
C LEU A 11 -10.08 -54.95 -1.00
N ARG A 12 -9.23 -55.62 -1.78
CA ARG A 12 -7.84 -55.24 -2.08
C ARG A 12 -7.71 -53.89 -2.80
N SER A 13 -8.64 -53.56 -3.70
CA SER A 13 -8.65 -52.27 -4.41
C SER A 13 -8.99 -51.13 -3.45
N LEU A 14 -9.98 -51.32 -2.59
CA LEU A 14 -10.35 -50.36 -1.55
C LEU A 14 -9.17 -50.09 -0.59
N TYR A 15 -8.46 -51.14 -0.17
CA TYR A 15 -7.30 -51.01 0.70
C TYR A 15 -6.15 -50.22 0.05
N VAL A 16 -5.86 -50.47 -1.23
CA VAL A 16 -4.82 -49.73 -1.96
C VAL A 16 -5.20 -48.26 -2.12
N TRP A 17 -6.44 -47.96 -2.51
CA TRP A 17 -6.94 -46.58 -2.61
C TRP A 17 -6.93 -45.85 -1.27
N HIS A 18 -7.36 -46.50 -0.19
CA HIS A 18 -7.32 -45.93 1.16
C HIS A 18 -5.88 -45.61 1.59
N ARG A 19 -4.91 -46.48 1.29
CA ARG A 19 -3.49 -46.24 1.58
C ARG A 19 -2.95 -45.00 0.86
N TRP A 20 -3.23 -44.88 -0.44
CA TRP A 20 -2.79 -43.72 -1.23
C TRP A 20 -3.49 -42.43 -0.82
N LEU A 21 -4.79 -42.48 -0.53
CA LEU A 21 -5.55 -41.33 -0.04
C LEU A 21 -5.05 -40.89 1.34
N GLY A 22 -4.75 -41.84 2.23
CA GLY A 22 -4.16 -41.57 3.54
C GLY A 22 -2.78 -40.92 3.44
N LEU A 23 -1.92 -41.41 2.53
CA LEU A 23 -0.62 -40.78 2.27
C LEU A 23 -0.76 -39.36 1.70
N ALA A 24 -1.68 -39.17 0.76
CA ALA A 24 -1.95 -37.84 0.20
C ALA A 24 -2.49 -36.88 1.27
N ALA A 25 -3.42 -37.33 2.12
CA ALA A 25 -3.97 -36.55 3.22
C ALA A 25 -2.90 -36.22 4.28
N ALA A 26 -2.05 -37.18 4.64
CA ALA A 26 -0.95 -36.95 5.57
C ALA A 26 0.05 -35.93 5.01
N ALA A 27 0.41 -36.04 3.72
CA ALA A 27 1.29 -35.08 3.06
C ALA A 27 0.66 -33.67 3.01
N LEU A 28 -0.62 -33.56 2.64
CA LEU A 28 -1.34 -32.29 2.63
C LEU A 28 -1.40 -31.68 4.04
N THR A 29 -1.70 -32.50 5.06
CA THR A 29 -1.76 -32.07 6.46
C THR A 29 -0.41 -31.58 6.94
N LEU A 30 0.67 -32.26 6.56
CA LEU A 30 2.03 -31.85 6.87
C LEU A 30 2.35 -30.49 6.23
N VAL A 31 2.03 -30.28 4.96
CA VAL A 31 2.20 -28.98 4.29
C VAL A 31 1.40 -27.89 5.01
N LEU A 32 0.13 -28.13 5.29
CA LEU A 32 -0.73 -27.17 6.01
C LEU A 32 -0.17 -26.83 7.39
N ALA A 33 0.28 -27.83 8.15
CA ALA A 33 0.89 -27.61 9.47
C ALA A 33 2.17 -26.77 9.38
N LEU A 34 3.07 -27.10 8.45
CA LEU A 34 4.30 -26.33 8.23
C LEU A 34 4.00 -24.89 7.79
N THR A 35 3.08 -24.71 6.84
CA THR A 35 2.68 -23.36 6.40
C THR A 35 1.98 -22.58 7.52
N GLY A 36 1.18 -23.25 8.35
CA GLY A 36 0.51 -22.62 9.49
C GLY A 36 1.50 -22.17 10.56
N ILE A 37 2.51 -22.99 10.86
CA ILE A 37 3.63 -22.60 11.73
C ILE A 37 4.36 -21.39 11.15
N ALA A 38 4.70 -21.42 9.85
CA ALA A 38 5.35 -20.30 9.18
C ALA A 38 4.51 -19.01 9.24
N LEU A 39 3.19 -19.12 9.01
CA LEU A 39 2.27 -18.00 9.05
C LEU A 39 2.13 -17.42 10.47
N ASN A 40 2.13 -18.27 11.50
CA ASN A 40 2.09 -17.84 12.90
C ASN A 40 3.40 -17.16 13.31
N HIS A 41 4.53 -17.63 12.78
CA HIS A 41 5.86 -17.09 13.02
C HIS A 41 6.33 -16.06 11.98
N THR A 42 5.38 -15.32 11.37
CA THR A 42 5.64 -14.36 10.29
C THR A 42 6.69 -13.31 10.66
N GLU A 43 6.60 -12.70 11.85
CA GLU A 43 7.55 -11.68 12.35
C GLU A 43 8.97 -12.25 12.47
N THR A 44 9.13 -13.40 13.15
CA THR A 44 10.44 -14.06 13.34
C THR A 44 11.06 -14.51 12.03
N LEU A 45 10.24 -14.85 11.03
CA LEU A 45 10.67 -15.26 9.70
C LEU A 45 10.75 -14.08 8.71
N ARG A 46 10.38 -12.86 9.13
CA ARG A 46 10.26 -11.64 8.31
C ARG A 46 9.47 -11.85 7.02
N LEU A 47 8.40 -12.63 7.10
CA LEU A 47 7.54 -12.95 5.96
C LEU A 47 6.62 -11.78 5.60
N ASP A 48 6.33 -10.88 6.54
CA ASP A 48 5.56 -9.64 6.36
C ASP A 48 6.31 -8.58 5.54
N GLU A 49 7.64 -8.60 5.56
CA GLU A 49 8.47 -7.71 4.76
C GLU A 49 8.67 -8.23 3.31
N ARG A 50 8.52 -9.54 3.11
CA ARG A 50 8.75 -10.21 1.82
C ARG A 50 7.46 -10.29 1.01
N HIS A 51 7.35 -9.40 0.03
CA HIS A 51 6.17 -9.30 -0.82
C HIS A 51 6.20 -10.32 -1.97
N VAL A 52 5.06 -10.97 -2.22
CA VAL A 52 4.87 -11.87 -3.37
C VAL A 52 4.88 -11.06 -4.65
N ARG A 53 5.72 -11.45 -5.62
CA ARG A 53 5.89 -10.77 -6.91
C ARG A 53 5.39 -11.58 -8.11
N ASN A 54 4.91 -12.81 -7.88
CA ASN A 54 4.45 -13.68 -8.96
C ASN A 54 3.07 -13.20 -9.47
N PRO A 55 2.95 -12.78 -10.74
CA PRO A 55 1.71 -12.19 -11.26
C PRO A 55 0.53 -13.16 -11.29
N LEU A 56 0.77 -14.46 -11.51
CA LEU A 56 -0.29 -15.47 -11.54
C LEU A 56 -0.86 -15.71 -10.14
N VAL A 57 0.00 -15.77 -9.13
CA VAL A 57 -0.43 -15.88 -7.73
C VAL A 57 -1.22 -14.64 -7.34
N LEU A 58 -0.69 -13.45 -7.61
CA LEU A 58 -1.38 -12.19 -7.31
C LEU A 58 -2.76 -12.12 -7.98
N ALA A 59 -2.88 -12.56 -9.25
CA ALA A 59 -4.14 -12.61 -9.98
C ALA A 59 -5.15 -13.59 -9.35
N ILE A 60 -4.72 -14.79 -8.94
CA ILE A 60 -5.61 -15.78 -8.26
C ILE A 60 -6.18 -15.19 -6.96
N TYR A 61 -5.35 -14.44 -6.22
CA TYR A 61 -5.74 -13.82 -4.96
C TYR A 61 -6.42 -12.45 -5.14
N GLY A 62 -6.60 -11.96 -6.38
CA GLY A 62 -7.19 -10.64 -6.66
C GLY A 62 -6.39 -9.46 -6.10
N ILE A 63 -5.07 -9.64 -5.92
CA ILE A 63 -4.18 -8.60 -5.41
C ILE A 63 -3.69 -7.77 -6.58
N GLU A 64 -4.31 -6.62 -6.78
CA GLU A 64 -3.91 -5.64 -7.78
C GLU A 64 -3.37 -4.38 -7.10
N ALA A 65 -2.37 -3.75 -7.70
CA ALA A 65 -1.90 -2.46 -7.22
C ALA A 65 -2.97 -1.40 -7.52
N PRO A 66 -3.38 -0.59 -6.53
CA PRO A 66 -4.32 0.50 -6.79
C PRO A 66 -3.74 1.43 -7.86
N PRO A 67 -4.58 2.00 -8.75
CA PRO A 67 -4.09 2.95 -9.74
C PRO A 67 -3.55 4.21 -9.04
N VAL A 68 -2.61 4.87 -9.70
CA VAL A 68 -2.15 6.21 -9.29
C VAL A 68 -3.31 7.19 -9.53
N SER A 69 -3.90 7.69 -8.45
CA SER A 69 -5.05 8.59 -8.51
C SER A 69 -4.66 10.05 -8.76
N ALA A 70 -3.43 10.43 -8.40
CA ALA A 70 -2.88 11.74 -8.68
C ALA A 70 -1.34 11.69 -8.64
N ALA A 71 -0.70 12.55 -9.42
CA ALA A 71 0.76 12.69 -9.44
C ALA A 71 1.14 14.16 -9.64
N CYS A 72 2.18 14.62 -8.95
CA CYS A 72 2.79 15.91 -9.23
C CYS A 72 4.32 15.84 -9.09
N ALA A 73 5.01 16.59 -9.94
CA ALA A 73 6.46 16.73 -9.88
C ALA A 73 6.82 17.98 -9.07
N ALA A 74 7.75 17.83 -8.11
CA ALA A 74 8.25 18.94 -7.31
C ALA A 74 9.68 18.65 -6.84
N GLY A 75 10.59 19.62 -7.02
CA GLY A 75 12.00 19.47 -6.65
C GLY A 75 12.70 18.29 -7.34
N GLY A 76 12.34 18.00 -8.60
CA GLY A 76 12.91 16.87 -9.35
C GLY A 76 12.43 15.49 -8.90
N ARG A 77 11.44 15.42 -8.00
CA ARG A 77 10.86 14.17 -7.48
C ARG A 77 9.37 14.12 -7.74
N TRP A 78 8.82 12.91 -7.77
CA TRP A 78 7.39 12.68 -7.97
C TRP A 78 6.70 12.38 -6.65
N VAL A 79 5.66 13.15 -6.35
CA VAL A 79 4.69 12.83 -5.31
C VAL A 79 3.51 12.13 -5.98
N LEU A 80 3.20 10.92 -5.51
CA LEU A 80 2.16 10.06 -6.06
C LEU A 80 1.10 9.81 -5.00
N GLN A 81 -0.16 9.77 -5.41
CA GLN A 81 -1.26 9.29 -4.59
C GLN A 81 -1.74 7.94 -5.12
N VAL A 82 -1.73 6.93 -4.26
CA VAL A 82 -2.11 5.55 -4.59
C VAL A 82 -2.93 4.98 -3.44
N GLY A 83 -4.17 4.57 -3.70
CA GLY A 83 -5.03 3.94 -2.69
C GLY A 83 -5.22 4.76 -1.40
N GLY A 84 -5.32 6.09 -1.50
CA GLY A 84 -5.47 7.00 -0.34
C GLY A 84 -4.18 7.30 0.44
N ARG A 85 -3.04 6.76 -0.02
CA ARG A 85 -1.71 6.98 0.54
C ARG A 85 -0.90 7.93 -0.35
N LEU A 86 0.04 8.63 0.24
CA LEU A 86 1.01 9.47 -0.48
C LEU A 86 2.39 8.82 -0.48
N TYR A 87 3.06 8.91 -1.62
CA TYR A 87 4.41 8.40 -1.84
C TYR A 87 5.29 9.48 -2.46
N LEU A 88 6.57 9.48 -2.10
CA LEU A 88 7.63 10.23 -2.78
C LEU A 88 8.57 9.24 -3.45
N GLY A 89 8.37 9.03 -4.75
CA GLY A 89 8.93 7.87 -5.45
C GLY A 89 8.40 6.56 -4.86
N ALA A 90 9.29 5.71 -4.33
CA ALA A 90 8.93 4.43 -3.72
C ALA A 90 8.69 4.50 -2.19
N ARG A 91 8.89 5.67 -1.56
CA ARG A 91 8.81 5.82 -0.10
C ARG A 91 7.44 6.36 0.31
N GLU A 92 6.75 5.65 1.21
CA GLU A 92 5.48 6.10 1.78
C GLU A 92 5.70 7.34 2.67
N LEU A 93 4.92 8.40 2.41
CA LEU A 93 4.91 9.64 3.20
C LEU A 93 3.78 9.64 4.24
N ALA A 94 2.58 9.24 3.83
CA ALA A 94 1.39 9.28 4.69
C ALA A 94 0.38 8.18 4.30
N ARG A 95 -0.15 7.46 5.29
CA ARG A 95 -1.12 6.36 5.11
C ARG A 95 -2.55 6.81 4.88
N ARG A 96 -2.93 7.95 5.43
CA ARG A 96 -4.27 8.54 5.32
C ARG A 96 -4.09 10.00 4.96
N ALA A 97 -4.08 10.28 3.67
CA ALA A 97 -4.00 11.64 3.17
C ALA A 97 -5.24 11.96 2.36
N GLY A 98 -5.69 13.20 2.46
CA GLY A 98 -6.70 13.72 1.53
C GLY A 98 -6.18 13.75 0.09
N PRO A 99 -7.02 14.15 -0.88
CA PRO A 99 -6.63 14.25 -2.29
C PRO A 99 -5.38 15.12 -2.48
N LEU A 100 -4.38 14.64 -3.23
CA LEU A 100 -3.17 15.41 -3.56
C LEU A 100 -3.57 16.69 -4.31
N ARG A 101 -3.20 17.85 -3.74
CA ARG A 101 -3.50 19.18 -4.29
C ARG A 101 -2.28 19.86 -4.93
N GLY A 102 -1.09 19.34 -4.69
CA GLY A 102 0.14 19.83 -5.29
C GLY A 102 1.33 19.63 -4.38
N ALA A 103 2.53 19.91 -4.90
CA ALA A 103 3.74 19.93 -4.11
C ALA A 103 4.68 21.02 -4.64
N VAL A 104 5.45 21.63 -3.75
CA VAL A 104 6.41 22.68 -4.09
C VAL A 104 7.68 22.54 -3.24
N PRO A 105 8.87 22.73 -3.81
CA PRO A 105 10.10 22.79 -3.03
C PRO A 105 10.12 24.09 -2.22
N TRP A 106 10.49 23.99 -0.94
CA TRP A 106 10.56 25.10 0.01
C TRP A 106 11.69 24.85 1.01
N GLU A 107 12.66 25.77 1.05
CA GLU A 107 13.81 25.76 2.00
C GLU A 107 14.55 24.41 2.12
N GLY A 108 14.83 23.79 0.97
CA GLY A 108 15.50 22.48 0.91
C GLY A 108 14.58 21.29 1.23
N MET A 109 13.40 21.54 1.78
CA MET A 109 12.34 20.57 2.00
C MET A 109 11.31 20.58 0.87
N LEU A 110 10.35 19.68 0.96
CA LEU A 110 9.22 19.60 0.05
C LEU A 110 7.92 19.84 0.82
N LEU A 111 7.15 20.85 0.41
CA LEU A 111 5.83 21.13 0.94
C LEU A 111 4.79 20.46 0.04
N VAL A 112 4.04 19.50 0.58
CA VAL A 112 3.02 18.72 -0.13
C VAL A 112 1.64 19.08 0.40
N ALA A 113 0.75 19.51 -0.48
CA ALA A 113 -0.64 19.81 -0.13
C ALA A 113 -1.52 18.59 -0.39
N ALA A 114 -2.28 18.18 0.62
CA ALA A 114 -3.18 17.03 0.51
C ALA A 114 -4.45 17.27 1.32
N GLY A 115 -5.62 17.19 0.66
CA GLY A 115 -6.90 17.54 1.27
C GLY A 115 -6.90 18.99 1.74
N GLY A 116 -7.04 19.19 3.05
CA GLY A 116 -6.98 20.48 3.72
C GLY A 116 -5.72 20.68 4.56
N GLU A 117 -4.67 19.90 4.31
CA GLU A 117 -3.44 19.90 5.11
C GLU A 117 -2.22 20.19 4.24
N LEU A 118 -1.18 20.74 4.87
CA LEU A 118 0.16 20.85 4.32
C LEU A 118 1.09 19.89 5.06
N LEU A 119 1.89 19.15 4.30
CA LEU A 119 2.85 18.17 4.80
C LEU A 119 4.24 18.68 4.45
N LEU A 120 5.07 18.88 5.46
CA LEU A 120 6.47 19.24 5.27
C LEU A 120 7.31 17.96 5.25
N VAL A 121 8.05 17.76 4.16
CA VAL A 121 8.79 16.53 3.91
C VAL A 121 10.27 16.84 3.76
N THR A 122 11.11 16.15 4.54
CA THR A 122 12.56 16.33 4.54
C THR A 122 13.19 15.91 3.19
N PRO A 123 14.43 16.33 2.88
CA PRO A 123 15.14 15.88 1.69
C PRO A 123 15.25 14.35 1.59
N GLU A 124 15.30 13.64 2.72
CA GLU A 124 15.37 12.17 2.78
C GLU A 124 14.03 11.51 2.46
N GLY A 125 12.95 12.29 2.33
CA GLY A 125 11.59 11.80 2.09
C GLY A 125 10.91 11.30 3.37
N ARG A 126 11.21 11.92 4.52
CA ARG A 126 10.48 11.68 5.78
C ARG A 126 9.48 12.80 6.00
N LEU A 127 8.30 12.47 6.53
CA LEU A 127 7.37 13.50 6.99
C LEU A 127 7.96 14.16 8.25
N ALA A 128 8.27 15.45 8.17
CA ALA A 128 8.73 16.26 9.29
C ALA A 128 7.55 16.80 10.08
N GLU A 129 6.57 17.37 9.37
CA GLU A 129 5.44 18.07 9.99
C GLU A 129 4.16 17.94 9.16
N ARG A 130 3.02 18.08 9.85
CA ARG A 130 1.68 18.13 9.28
C ARG A 130 0.94 19.32 9.89
N MET A 131 0.45 20.19 9.02
CA MET A 131 -0.23 21.43 9.38
C MET A 131 -1.66 21.42 8.86
N GLY A 132 -2.63 21.66 9.74
CA GLY A 132 -4.04 21.84 9.42
C GLY A 132 -4.49 23.31 9.49
N GLY A 133 -5.80 23.53 9.58
CA GLY A 133 -6.38 24.88 9.62
C GLY A 133 -5.94 25.68 10.86
N GLU A 134 -5.68 25.01 11.97
CA GLU A 134 -5.13 25.57 13.20
C GLU A 134 -3.75 26.22 13.04
N ALA A 135 -2.97 25.75 12.07
CA ALA A 135 -1.68 26.31 11.68
C ALA A 135 -1.80 27.36 10.56
N GLY A 136 -3.03 27.80 10.22
CA GLY A 136 -3.27 28.80 9.19
C GLY A 136 -3.42 28.24 7.78
N VAL A 137 -3.53 26.92 7.59
CA VAL A 137 -3.82 26.34 6.26
C VAL A 137 -5.22 26.76 5.81
N PRO A 138 -5.35 27.38 4.62
CA PRO A 138 -6.63 27.94 4.20
C PRO A 138 -7.68 26.86 3.98
N ALA A 139 -8.89 27.13 4.46
CA ALA A 139 -10.03 26.25 4.27
C ALA A 139 -10.29 25.97 2.78
N GLY A 140 -10.61 24.71 2.48
CA GLY A 140 -10.88 24.27 1.12
C GLY A 140 -9.66 24.36 0.20
N LEU A 141 -8.45 24.09 0.73
CA LEU A 141 -7.21 24.03 -0.03
C LEU A 141 -7.38 23.23 -1.34
N ARG A 142 -7.13 23.91 -2.46
CA ARG A 142 -7.30 23.38 -3.83
C ARG A 142 -5.97 23.13 -4.52
N ARG A 143 -4.99 24.00 -4.28
CA ARG A 143 -3.68 23.95 -4.94
C ARG A 143 -2.63 24.67 -4.12
N VAL A 144 -1.38 24.22 -4.26
CA VAL A 144 -0.19 24.98 -3.85
C VAL A 144 0.71 25.21 -5.04
N GLY A 145 1.41 26.34 -5.04
CA GLY A 145 2.31 26.75 -6.10
C GLY A 145 3.39 27.69 -5.59
N ARG A 146 4.25 28.11 -6.50
CA ARG A 146 5.20 29.20 -6.28
C ARG A 146 4.88 30.34 -7.23
N THR A 147 4.96 31.55 -6.71
CA THR A 147 4.93 32.79 -7.49
C THR A 147 6.24 32.97 -8.26
N ALA A 148 6.27 33.88 -9.23
CA ALA A 148 7.49 34.24 -9.97
C ALA A 148 8.61 34.71 -9.03
N ASP A 149 8.26 35.41 -7.96
CA ASP A 149 9.17 35.93 -6.93
C ASP A 149 9.66 34.83 -5.96
N GLY A 150 9.24 33.58 -6.18
CA GLY A 150 9.67 32.43 -5.38
C GLY A 150 8.85 32.17 -4.12
N ARG A 151 7.92 33.05 -3.73
CA ARG A 151 7.03 32.88 -2.57
C ARG A 151 6.03 31.75 -2.79
N ILE A 152 5.72 31.03 -1.71
CA ILE A 152 4.72 29.97 -1.70
C ILE A 152 3.32 30.58 -1.68
N VAL A 153 2.44 30.05 -2.53
CA VAL A 153 1.03 30.44 -2.59
C VAL A 153 0.15 29.22 -2.46
N ALA A 154 -0.88 29.32 -1.62
CA ALA A 154 -1.92 28.33 -1.43
C ALA A 154 -3.25 28.90 -1.93
N LEU A 155 -3.93 28.19 -2.83
CA LEU A 155 -5.26 28.55 -3.31
C LEU A 155 -6.30 27.81 -2.45
N GLY A 156 -7.04 28.56 -1.64
CA GLY A 156 -8.14 28.06 -0.81
C GLY A 156 -9.51 28.28 -1.45
N ALA A 157 -10.57 28.11 -0.66
CA ALA A 157 -11.95 28.35 -1.10
C ALA A 157 -12.26 29.84 -1.35
N HIS A 158 -11.63 30.74 -0.59
CA HIS A 158 -11.93 32.18 -0.59
C HIS A 158 -10.87 33.03 -1.29
N GLY A 159 -9.88 32.42 -1.94
CA GLY A 159 -8.83 33.14 -2.66
C GLY A 159 -7.45 32.51 -2.53
N ALA A 160 -6.44 33.28 -2.95
CA ALA A 160 -5.04 32.91 -2.82
C ALA A 160 -4.45 33.49 -1.53
N TYR A 161 -3.71 32.66 -0.81
CA TYR A 161 -3.03 32.98 0.44
C TYR A 161 -1.53 32.85 0.20
N LEU A 162 -0.78 33.89 0.54
CA LEU A 162 0.68 33.83 0.52
C LEU A 162 1.14 33.29 1.87
N ALA A 163 2.03 32.29 1.85
CA ALA A 163 2.68 31.88 3.08
C ALA A 163 3.67 32.97 3.47
N ASP A 164 3.43 33.61 4.61
CA ASP A 164 4.39 34.56 5.17
C ASP A 164 5.53 33.79 5.84
N ARG A 165 6.74 34.33 5.76
CA ARG A 165 7.97 33.66 6.19
C ARG A 165 8.03 33.45 7.71
N GLU A 166 7.28 34.26 8.47
CA GLU A 166 7.22 34.20 9.94
C GLU A 166 6.23 33.17 10.50
N LEU A 167 5.32 32.61 9.68
CA LEU A 167 4.26 31.70 10.18
C LEU A 167 4.69 30.22 10.26
N LEU A 168 5.84 29.86 9.70
CA LEU A 168 6.29 28.46 9.52
C LEU A 168 7.67 28.17 10.13
N ALA A 169 8.10 29.00 11.08
CA ALA A 169 9.38 28.88 11.80
C ALA A 169 9.20 28.36 13.23
#